data_AF-A0AAW9VHR1-F1
#
_entry.id   AF-A0AAW9VHR1-F1
#
_cell.length_a   1.000
_cell.length_b   1.000
_cell.length_c   1.000
_cell.angle_alpha   90.00
_cell.angle_beta   90.00
_cell.angle_gamma   90.00
#
_symmetry.space_group_name_H-M   'P 1'
#
loop_
_entity.id
_entity.type
_entity.pdbx_description
1 polymer ?
#
loop_
_entity_poly.entity_id
_entity_poly.type
_entity_poly.pdbx_seq_one_letter_code
_entity_poly.pdbx_strand_id
1 'polypeptide(L)'
;MFNLSELINDSPIDSILLFIVTFILLIISAYIGKYIFKRRSAHEELADDEAKIILGAILSLLGLLIGFVLSISINGYNNRQQTEENEAIAIGNAYQRAQLLSGDERAEASLLIQQYLEARIEFFKSGVSDENNQWRMASLTKQGQLWEIGVKQAQASPNPVVSSVLSAFGDLYVSQQKTMASWRHQIPNAAWFLLIFFAVCSNILIGYNIRGTKGKNWLIVILPSLTTLALFMIAEIDIPGEGVIHVTPDDLVLLQDFLFKDGAWLGK
;
A
#
# COMPACT_ATOMS: atom_id res chain seq x y z
N MET A 1 -4.32 -22.34 9.24
CA MET A 1 -3.23 -21.89 8.33
C MET A 1 -2.76 -20.58 8.93
N PHE A 2 -1.56 -20.53 9.52
CA PHE A 2 -1.07 -19.32 10.22
C PHE A 2 -0.91 -18.18 9.20
N ASN A 3 -1.78 -17.17 9.26
CA ASN A 3 -1.68 -15.96 8.45
C ASN A 3 -0.63 -15.06 9.11
N LEU A 4 0.61 -15.09 8.62
CA LEU A 4 1.63 -14.11 9.05
C LEU A 4 1.15 -12.66 8.82
N SER A 5 0.27 -12.43 7.85
CA SER A 5 -0.33 -11.13 7.56
C SER A 5 -1.25 -10.60 8.67
N GLU A 6 -1.91 -11.47 9.45
CA GLU A 6 -2.78 -11.05 10.56
C GLU A 6 -2.00 -10.65 11.82
N LEU A 7 -0.77 -11.18 12.00
CA LEU A 7 0.11 -10.76 13.09
C LEU A 7 0.80 -9.41 12.80
N ILE A 8 0.63 -8.88 11.58
CA ILE A 8 1.37 -7.73 11.05
C ILE A 8 0.49 -6.48 10.89
N ASN A 9 -0.84 -6.55 11.04
CA ASN A 9 -1.72 -5.49 10.54
C ASN A 9 -2.88 -5.13 11.47
N ASP A 10 -2.71 -4.13 12.33
CA ASP A 10 -3.79 -3.20 12.72
C ASP A 10 -3.29 -1.79 13.15
N SER A 11 -2.00 -1.47 13.05
CA SER A 11 -1.48 -0.14 13.41
C SER A 11 -0.04 0.13 12.94
N PRO A 12 0.43 1.40 12.91
CA PRO A 12 1.85 1.76 12.74
C PRO A 12 2.80 1.09 13.74
N ILE A 13 2.26 0.60 14.86
CA ILE A 13 2.99 -0.15 15.89
C ILE A 13 3.41 -1.51 15.33
N ASP A 14 2.68 -2.09 14.38
CA ASP A 14 2.93 -3.41 13.82
C ASP A 14 4.04 -3.43 12.77
N SER A 15 4.19 -2.38 11.97
CA SER A 15 5.37 -2.24 11.09
C SER A 15 6.67 -2.12 11.88
N ILE A 16 6.65 -1.38 12.99
CA ILE A 16 7.80 -1.25 13.90
C ILE A 16 8.07 -2.59 14.59
N LEU A 17 7.01 -3.30 15.01
CA LEU A 17 7.12 -4.65 15.58
C LEU A 17 7.75 -5.61 14.57
N LEU A 18 7.30 -5.61 13.31
CA LEU A 18 7.86 -6.40 12.22
C LEU A 18 9.34 -6.10 12.01
N PHE A 19 9.72 -4.81 12.01
CA PHE A 19 11.12 -4.38 11.93
C PHE A 19 11.93 -4.97 13.08
N ILE A 20 11.47 -4.82 14.33
CA ILE A 20 12.17 -5.30 15.52
C ILE A 20 12.30 -6.83 15.50
N VAL A 21 11.22 -7.56 15.21
CA VAL A 21 11.20 -9.02 15.16
C VAL A 21 12.14 -9.54 14.08
N THR A 22 12.07 -8.97 12.88
CA THR A 22 12.94 -9.34 11.76
C THR A 22 14.40 -9.01 12.07
N PHE A 23 14.67 -7.85 12.67
CA PHE A 23 16.01 -7.47 13.09
C PHE A 23 16.60 -8.48 14.09
N ILE A 24 15.85 -8.80 15.14
CA ILE A 24 16.26 -9.78 16.17
C ILE A 24 16.49 -11.15 15.53
N LEU A 25 15.59 -11.60 14.65
CA LEU A 25 15.72 -12.87 13.93
C LEU A 25 17.01 -12.94 13.12
N LEU A 26 17.32 -11.90 12.33
CA LEU A 26 18.51 -11.87 11.48
C LEU A 26 19.79 -11.73 12.30
N ILE A 27 19.75 -11.00 13.42
CA ILE A 27 20.87 -10.92 14.37
C ILE A 27 21.14 -12.28 14.99
N ILE A 28 20.11 -12.97 15.51
CA ILE A 28 20.24 -14.32 16.07
C ILE A 28 20.80 -15.28 15.02
N SER A 29 20.30 -15.22 13.79
CA SER A 29 20.79 -16.02 12.65
C SER A 29 22.29 -15.83 12.43
N ALA A 30 22.77 -14.58 12.45
CA ALA A 30 24.19 -14.30 12.30
C ALA A 30 25.03 -14.81 13.48
N TYR A 31 24.54 -14.68 14.72
CA TYR A 31 25.24 -15.22 15.89
C TYR A 31 25.27 -16.76 15.91
N ILE A 32 24.20 -17.43 15.43
CA ILE A 32 24.19 -18.89 15.25
C ILE A 32 25.31 -19.30 14.28
N GLY A 33 25.40 -18.63 13.12
CA GLY A 33 26.46 -18.89 12.15
C GLY A 33 27.87 -18.78 12.74
N LYS A 34 28.11 -17.70 13.51
CA LYS A 34 29.38 -17.48 14.20
C LYS A 34 29.69 -18.55 15.24
N TYR A 35 28.68 -19.03 15.97
CA TYR A 35 28.83 -20.07 16.97
C TYR A 35 29.16 -21.43 16.34
N ILE A 36 28.53 -21.75 15.20
CA ILE A 36 28.83 -22.97 14.42
C ILE A 36 30.30 -22.97 13.98
N PHE A 37 30.81 -21.84 13.46
CA PHE A 37 32.22 -21.71 13.09
C PHE A 37 33.18 -21.94 14.26
N LYS A 38 32.90 -21.35 15.44
CA LYS A 38 33.77 -21.46 16.62
C LYS A 38 33.94 -22.91 17.13
N ARG A 39 33.01 -23.80 16.82
CA ARG A 39 33.07 -25.23 17.19
C ARG A 39 33.92 -26.07 16.24
N ARG A 40 34.36 -25.54 15.10
CA ARG A 40 35.20 -26.26 14.12
C ARG A 40 36.69 -26.08 14.40
N SER A 41 37.48 -27.13 14.14
CA SER A 41 38.93 -27.13 14.32
C SER A 41 39.62 -26.30 13.22
N ALA A 42 40.72 -25.62 13.54
CA ALA A 42 41.37 -24.59 12.72
C ALA A 42 42.11 -25.10 11.45
N HIS A 43 41.74 -26.25 10.88
CA HIS A 43 42.50 -26.93 9.81
C HIS A 43 41.73 -27.12 8.48
N GLU A 44 40.58 -26.47 8.27
CA GLU A 44 39.75 -26.64 7.06
C GLU A 44 39.64 -25.37 6.19
N GLU A 45 40.76 -24.83 5.70
CA GLU A 45 40.77 -23.61 4.86
C GLU A 45 40.01 -23.76 3.52
N LEU A 46 39.99 -24.96 2.91
CA LEU A 46 39.27 -25.22 1.65
C LEU A 46 37.74 -25.12 1.81
N ALA A 47 37.19 -25.55 2.95
CA ALA A 47 35.75 -25.47 3.23
C ALA A 47 35.27 -24.02 3.46
N ASP A 48 36.17 -23.13 3.89
CA ASP A 48 35.89 -21.70 4.06
C ASP A 48 35.73 -20.99 2.70
N ASP A 49 36.52 -21.34 1.69
CA ASP A 49 36.44 -20.68 0.39
C ASP A 49 35.20 -21.09 -0.40
N GLU A 50 34.78 -22.36 -0.32
CA GLU A 50 33.49 -22.81 -0.84
C GLU A 50 32.31 -22.07 -0.18
N ALA A 51 32.36 -21.88 1.14
CA ALA A 51 31.33 -21.15 1.88
C ALA A 51 31.22 -19.68 1.45
N LYS A 52 32.34 -19.01 1.10
CA LYS A 52 32.32 -17.63 0.57
C LYS A 52 31.69 -17.55 -0.82
N ILE A 53 31.97 -18.52 -1.69
CA ILE A 53 31.37 -18.59 -3.04
C ILE A 53 29.85 -18.75 -2.93
N ILE A 54 29.40 -19.69 -2.08
CA ILE A 54 27.97 -19.93 -1.83
C ILE A 54 27.32 -18.69 -1.22
N LEU A 55 27.95 -18.05 -0.23
CA LEU A 55 27.46 -16.80 0.36
C LEU A 55 27.27 -15.71 -0.70
N GLY A 56 28.24 -15.53 -1.60
CA GLY A 56 28.14 -14.58 -2.71
C GLY A 56 26.92 -14.85 -3.58
N ALA A 57 26.70 -16.10 -3.99
CA ALA A 57 25.55 -16.50 -4.81
C ALA A 57 24.21 -16.24 -4.10
N ILE A 58 24.09 -16.61 -2.81
CA ILE A 58 22.86 -16.39 -2.03
C ILE A 58 22.60 -14.90 -1.82
N LEU A 59 23.64 -14.09 -1.55
CA LEU A 59 23.52 -12.63 -1.43
C LEU A 59 23.08 -11.98 -2.74
N SER A 60 23.62 -12.42 -3.88
CA SER A 60 23.18 -11.92 -5.19
C SER A 60 21.71 -12.26 -5.46
N LEU A 61 21.28 -13.48 -5.13
CA LEU A 61 19.88 -13.88 -5.24
C LEU A 61 18.98 -13.11 -4.28
N LEU A 62 19.39 -12.90 -3.02
CA LEU A 62 18.66 -12.10 -2.05
C LEU A 62 18.49 -10.66 -2.54
N GLY A 63 19.57 -10.04 -3.05
CA GLY A 63 19.52 -8.68 -3.61
C GLY A 63 18.57 -8.59 -4.80
N LEU A 64 18.60 -9.58 -5.70
CA LEU A 64 17.68 -9.65 -6.84
C LEU A 64 16.22 -9.80 -6.40
N LEU A 65 15.95 -10.68 -5.43
CA LEU A 65 14.62 -10.89 -4.86
C LEU A 65 14.08 -9.62 -4.18
N ILE A 66 14.91 -8.94 -3.38
CA ILE A 66 14.57 -7.65 -2.77
C ILE A 66 14.19 -6.65 -3.87
N GLY A 67 14.98 -6.54 -4.94
CA GLY A 67 14.69 -5.64 -6.06
C GLY A 67 13.36 -5.93 -6.74
N PHE A 68 13.05 -7.20 -7.02
CA PHE A 68 11.77 -7.58 -7.62
C PHE A 68 10.58 -7.32 -6.70
N VAL A 69 10.69 -7.65 -5.42
CA VAL A 69 9.59 -7.45 -4.46
C VAL A 69 9.37 -5.96 -4.19
N LEU A 70 10.44 -5.16 -4.10
CA LEU A 70 10.33 -3.70 -4.01
C LEU A 70 9.62 -3.12 -5.24
N SER A 71 9.93 -3.61 -6.45
CA SER A 71 9.23 -3.19 -7.66
C SER A 71 7.73 -3.53 -7.64
N ILE A 72 7.35 -4.72 -7.16
CA ILE A 72 5.94 -5.08 -6.97
C ILE A 72 5.26 -4.11 -5.99
N SER A 73 5.91 -3.82 -4.86
CA SER A 73 5.40 -2.88 -3.85
C SER A 73 5.16 -1.49 -4.43
N ILE A 74 6.15 -0.95 -5.16
CA ILE A 74 6.06 0.38 -5.80
C ILE A 74 4.95 0.42 -6.85
N ASN A 75 4.84 -0.61 -7.70
CA ASN A 75 3.73 -0.69 -8.65
C ASN A 75 2.38 -0.66 -7.92
N GLY A 76 2.34 -1.27 -6.73
CA GLY A 76 1.13 -1.26 -5.93
C GLY A 76 0.76 0.05 -5.30
N TYR A 77 1.75 0.79 -4.84
CA TYR A 77 1.61 2.17 -4.42
C TYR A 77 1.14 3.06 -5.58
N ASN A 78 1.78 2.96 -6.76
CA ASN A 78 1.40 3.72 -7.95
C ASN A 78 -0.03 3.42 -8.40
N ASN A 79 -0.46 2.15 -8.35
CA ASN A 79 -1.84 1.78 -8.68
C ASN A 79 -2.85 2.42 -7.70
N ARG A 80 -2.52 2.50 -6.41
CA ARG A 80 -3.36 3.18 -5.42
C ARG A 80 -3.45 4.69 -5.69
N GLN A 81 -2.34 5.35 -6.00
CA GLN A 81 -2.34 6.77 -6.41
C GLN A 81 -3.21 6.97 -7.64
N GLN A 82 -3.03 6.13 -8.67
CA GLN A 82 -3.81 6.21 -9.89
C GLN A 82 -5.31 6.02 -9.64
N THR A 83 -5.71 5.16 -8.69
CA THR A 83 -7.14 5.01 -8.35
C THR A 83 -7.71 6.22 -7.61
N GLU A 84 -6.91 6.91 -6.79
CA GLU A 84 -7.31 8.16 -6.12
C GLU A 84 -7.50 9.29 -7.15
N GLU A 85 -6.55 9.47 -8.06
CA GLU A 85 -6.65 10.39 -9.21
C GLU A 85 -7.93 10.11 -10.03
N ASN A 86 -8.18 8.84 -10.34
CA ASN A 86 -9.37 8.44 -11.09
C ASN A 86 -10.68 8.75 -10.36
N GLU A 87 -10.72 8.66 -9.03
CA GLU A 87 -11.88 9.08 -8.25
C GLU A 87 -12.09 10.59 -8.35
N ALA A 88 -11.03 11.40 -8.23
CA ALA A 88 -11.12 12.85 -8.39
C ALA A 88 -11.66 13.23 -9.79
N ILE A 89 -11.15 12.59 -10.85
CA ILE A 89 -11.64 12.79 -12.22
C ILE A 89 -13.12 12.41 -12.35
N ALA A 90 -13.53 11.26 -11.81
CA ALA A 90 -14.92 10.80 -11.86
C ALA A 90 -15.86 11.76 -11.13
N ILE A 91 -15.45 12.26 -9.96
CA ILE A 91 -16.21 13.25 -9.17
C ILE A 91 -16.33 14.58 -9.91
N GLY A 92 -15.24 15.09 -10.50
CA GLY A 92 -15.26 16.30 -11.30
C GLY A 92 -16.21 16.19 -12.49
N ASN A 93 -16.17 15.06 -13.20
CA ASN A 93 -17.08 14.77 -14.32
C ASN A 93 -18.54 14.67 -13.86
N ALA A 94 -18.80 13.99 -12.74
CA ALA A 94 -20.14 13.90 -12.17
C ALA A 94 -20.68 15.28 -11.78
N TYR A 95 -19.85 16.13 -11.17
CA TYR A 95 -20.24 17.49 -10.79
C TYR A 95 -20.60 18.34 -12.02
N GLN A 96 -19.77 18.31 -13.07
CA GLN A 96 -20.03 19.02 -14.31
C GLN A 96 -21.32 18.56 -14.98
N ARG A 97 -21.55 17.24 -15.07
CA ARG A 97 -22.76 16.69 -15.70
C ARG A 97 -24.00 16.90 -14.85
N ALA A 98 -23.89 16.93 -13.52
CA ALA A 98 -25.00 17.28 -12.63
C ALA A 98 -25.54 18.70 -12.92
N GLN A 99 -24.72 19.61 -13.45
CA GLN A 99 -25.18 20.95 -13.87
C GLN A 99 -26.17 20.93 -15.04
N LEU A 100 -26.31 19.80 -15.75
CA LEU A 100 -27.29 19.62 -16.82
C LEU A 100 -28.70 19.33 -16.27
N LEU A 101 -28.83 18.98 -14.99
CA LEU A 101 -30.11 18.78 -14.31
C LEU A 101 -30.86 20.10 -14.11
N SER A 102 -32.16 20.03 -13.88
CA SER A 102 -33.01 21.22 -13.66
C SER A 102 -33.13 21.59 -12.19
N GLY A 103 -33.04 22.90 -11.89
CA GLY A 103 -33.50 23.50 -10.63
C GLY A 103 -33.04 22.76 -9.37
N ASP A 104 -34.01 22.25 -8.61
CA ASP A 104 -33.80 21.62 -7.31
C ASP A 104 -32.92 20.37 -7.38
N GLU A 105 -33.05 19.55 -8.42
CA GLU A 105 -32.26 18.32 -8.57
C GLU A 105 -30.79 18.59 -8.88
N ARG A 106 -30.50 19.71 -9.55
CA ARG A 106 -29.11 20.17 -9.74
C ARG A 106 -28.49 20.53 -8.40
N ALA A 107 -29.21 21.27 -7.56
CA ALA A 107 -28.75 21.67 -6.24
C ALA A 107 -28.56 20.46 -5.32
N GLU A 108 -29.54 19.54 -5.32
CA GLU A 108 -29.48 18.30 -4.55
C GLU A 108 -28.31 17.41 -4.99
N ALA A 109 -28.15 17.18 -6.31
CA ALA A 109 -27.04 16.39 -6.84
C ALA A 109 -25.68 17.03 -6.51
N SER A 110 -25.56 18.36 -6.62
CA SER A 110 -24.32 19.07 -6.28
C SER A 110 -23.95 18.89 -4.80
N LEU A 111 -24.93 18.97 -3.90
CA LEU A 111 -24.74 18.73 -2.46
C LEU A 111 -24.35 17.27 -2.18
N LEU A 112 -25.00 16.31 -2.83
CA LEU A 112 -24.69 14.88 -2.68
C LEU A 112 -23.28 14.55 -3.18
N ILE A 113 -22.84 15.18 -4.28
CA ILE A 113 -21.47 15.02 -4.80
C ILE A 113 -20.45 15.62 -3.84
N GLN A 114 -20.75 16.78 -3.23
CA GLN A 114 -19.89 17.36 -2.19
C GLN A 114 -19.74 16.42 -0.99
N GLN A 115 -20.86 15.90 -0.47
CA GLN A 115 -20.84 14.95 0.66
C GLN A 115 -20.16 13.63 0.30
N TYR A 116 -20.32 13.17 -0.95
CA TYR A 116 -19.60 12.02 -1.48
C TYR A 116 -18.08 12.27 -1.46
N LEU A 117 -17.64 13.41 -2.01
CA LEU A 117 -16.23 13.80 -2.03
C LEU A 117 -15.64 13.89 -0.62
N GLU A 118 -16.34 14.52 0.31
CA GLU A 118 -15.95 14.59 1.72
C GLU A 118 -15.78 13.20 2.33
N ALA A 119 -16.74 12.29 2.11
CA ALA A 119 -16.64 10.91 2.59
C ALA A 119 -15.46 10.14 1.97
N ARG A 120 -15.11 10.43 0.71
CA ARG A 120 -13.93 9.82 0.07
C ARG A 120 -12.62 10.39 0.64
N ILE A 121 -12.53 11.70 0.86
CA ILE A 121 -11.37 12.33 1.50
C ILE A 121 -11.12 11.72 2.88
N GLU A 122 -12.17 11.60 3.71
CA GLU A 122 -12.02 11.04 5.05
C GLU A 122 -11.64 9.55 5.00
N PHE A 123 -12.17 8.77 4.05
CA PHE A 123 -11.74 7.38 3.83
C PHE A 123 -10.23 7.23 3.57
N PHE A 124 -9.62 8.12 2.79
CA PHE A 124 -8.17 8.09 2.54
C PHE A 124 -7.36 8.55 3.76
N LYS A 125 -7.90 9.46 4.59
CA LYS A 125 -7.23 9.91 5.82
C LYS A 125 -7.28 8.90 6.96
N SER A 126 -8.37 8.14 7.08
CA SER A 126 -8.56 7.20 8.20
C SER A 126 -7.80 5.88 8.07
N GLY A 127 -7.28 5.54 6.88
CA GLY A 127 -6.58 4.27 6.65
C GLY A 127 -7.45 3.03 6.86
N VAL A 128 -6.88 1.81 6.79
CA VAL A 128 -7.64 0.54 6.66
C VAL A 128 -8.46 0.14 7.91
N SER A 129 -8.26 0.77 9.06
CA SER A 129 -9.01 0.52 10.30
C SER A 129 -10.54 0.42 10.11
N ASP A 130 -11.24 -0.31 10.99
CA ASP A 130 -12.70 -0.55 10.96
C ASP A 130 -13.57 0.72 10.72
N GLU A 131 -13.06 1.91 11.05
CA GLU A 131 -13.68 3.20 10.73
C GLU A 131 -13.89 3.41 9.23
N ASN A 132 -13.06 2.82 8.36
CA ASN A 132 -13.23 2.89 6.91
C ASN A 132 -14.55 2.30 6.41
N ASN A 133 -15.19 1.44 7.19
CA ASN A 133 -16.50 0.94 6.84
C ASN A 133 -17.55 2.07 6.88
N GLN A 134 -17.44 3.03 7.82
CA GLN A 134 -18.44 4.10 7.94
C GLN A 134 -18.36 5.08 6.76
N TRP A 135 -17.16 5.50 6.37
CA TRP A 135 -16.95 6.45 5.28
C TRP A 135 -17.26 5.83 3.93
N ARG A 136 -16.92 4.55 3.76
CA ARG A 136 -17.33 3.76 2.60
C ARG A 136 -18.84 3.63 2.49
N MET A 137 -19.52 3.32 3.59
CA MET A 137 -20.99 3.21 3.59
C MET A 137 -21.66 4.56 3.35
N ALA A 138 -21.12 5.64 3.91
CA ALA A 138 -21.57 6.99 3.62
C ALA A 138 -21.45 7.33 2.13
N SER A 139 -20.30 7.06 1.51
CA SER A 139 -20.09 7.34 0.09
C SER A 139 -21.02 6.50 -0.81
N LEU A 140 -21.20 5.21 -0.52
CA LEU A 140 -22.14 4.34 -1.24
C LEU A 140 -23.59 4.82 -1.11
N THR A 141 -23.98 5.33 0.06
CA THR A 141 -25.31 5.92 0.26
C THR A 141 -25.52 7.13 -0.65
N LYS A 142 -24.53 8.03 -0.75
CA LYS A 142 -24.61 9.20 -1.64
C LYS A 142 -24.67 8.80 -3.12
N GLN A 143 -23.92 7.78 -3.53
CA GLN A 143 -24.01 7.23 -4.89
C GLN A 143 -25.42 6.70 -5.19
N GLY A 144 -26.03 5.97 -4.25
CA GLY A 144 -27.41 5.50 -4.39
C GLY A 144 -28.40 6.64 -4.59
N GLN A 145 -28.29 7.69 -3.78
CA GLN A 145 -29.15 8.89 -3.88
C GLN A 145 -28.96 9.62 -5.23
N LEU A 146 -27.71 9.77 -5.70
CA LEU A 146 -27.43 10.33 -7.02
C LEU A 146 -28.03 9.49 -8.14
N TRP A 147 -27.91 8.16 -8.05
CA TRP A 147 -28.48 7.25 -9.02
C TRP A 147 -30.01 7.37 -9.10
N GLU A 148 -30.70 7.50 -7.95
CA GLU A 148 -32.14 7.71 -7.90
C GLU A 148 -32.58 9.00 -8.60
N ILE A 149 -31.84 10.11 -8.41
CA ILE A 149 -32.08 11.38 -9.13
C ILE A 149 -31.98 11.15 -10.66
N GLY A 150 -30.91 10.48 -11.10
CA GLY A 150 -30.70 10.17 -12.51
C GLY A 150 -31.80 9.28 -13.11
N VAL A 151 -32.24 8.25 -12.37
CA VAL A 151 -33.30 7.32 -12.80
C VAL A 151 -34.64 8.04 -12.90
N LYS A 152 -34.99 8.87 -11.91
CA LYS A 152 -36.21 9.67 -11.92
C LYS A 152 -36.28 10.57 -13.16
N GLN A 153 -35.18 11.25 -13.49
CA GLN A 153 -35.08 12.06 -14.70
C GLN A 153 -35.16 11.24 -15.98
N ALA A 154 -34.52 10.07 -16.02
CA ALA A 154 -34.55 9.21 -17.20
C ALA A 154 -35.96 8.66 -17.47
N GLN A 155 -36.74 8.39 -16.42
CA GLN A 155 -38.14 7.97 -16.55
C GLN A 155 -39.06 9.12 -16.97
N ALA A 156 -38.82 10.33 -16.45
CA ALA A 156 -39.64 11.51 -16.76
C ALA A 156 -39.38 12.05 -18.18
N SER A 157 -38.13 12.06 -18.64
CA SER A 157 -37.74 12.62 -19.94
C SER A 157 -36.49 11.93 -20.51
N PRO A 158 -36.64 10.72 -21.10
CA PRO A 158 -35.52 9.99 -21.66
C PRO A 158 -34.84 10.76 -22.80
N ASN A 159 -33.58 11.15 -22.62
CA ASN A 159 -32.79 11.81 -23.65
C ASN A 159 -31.28 11.56 -23.46
N PRO A 160 -30.44 11.85 -24.48
CA PRO A 160 -28.99 11.63 -24.39
C PRO A 160 -28.29 12.41 -23.27
N VAL A 161 -28.82 13.56 -22.87
CA VAL A 161 -28.26 14.38 -21.77
C VAL A 161 -28.41 13.63 -20.45
N VAL A 162 -29.60 13.07 -20.16
CA VAL A 162 -29.82 12.28 -18.94
C VAL A 162 -28.98 11.00 -18.93
N SER A 163 -28.83 10.34 -20.09
CA SER A 163 -27.93 9.17 -20.21
C SER A 163 -26.48 9.53 -19.85
N SER A 164 -26.02 10.72 -20.25
CA SER A 164 -24.69 11.22 -19.91
C SER A 164 -24.51 11.45 -18.40
N VAL A 165 -25.55 11.96 -17.72
CA VAL A 165 -25.57 12.14 -16.25
C VAL A 165 -25.54 10.78 -15.54
N LEU A 166 -26.40 9.85 -15.94
CA LEU A 166 -26.43 8.49 -15.39
C LEU A 166 -25.10 7.77 -15.56
N SER A 167 -24.45 7.92 -16.72
CA SER A 167 -23.10 7.37 -16.95
C SER A 167 -22.11 7.93 -15.93
N ALA A 168 -22.08 9.25 -15.70
CA ALA A 168 -21.13 9.82 -14.74
C ALA A 168 -21.43 9.41 -13.29
N PHE A 169 -22.70 9.26 -12.91
CA PHE A 169 -23.05 8.72 -11.59
C PHE A 169 -22.63 7.25 -11.46
N GLY A 170 -22.75 6.45 -12.52
CA GLY A 170 -22.20 5.10 -12.57
C GLY A 170 -20.68 5.06 -12.46
N ASP A 171 -19.97 6.03 -13.05
CA ASP A 171 -18.51 6.12 -13.00
C ASP A 171 -18.00 6.41 -11.57
N LEU A 172 -18.78 7.06 -10.70
CA LEU A 172 -18.47 7.19 -9.27
C LEU A 172 -18.38 5.82 -8.59
N TYR A 173 -19.34 4.93 -8.86
CA TYR A 173 -19.32 3.57 -8.33
C TYR A 173 -18.12 2.79 -8.86
N VAL A 174 -17.88 2.85 -10.18
CA VAL A 174 -16.77 2.13 -10.82
C VAL A 174 -15.41 2.59 -10.27
N SER A 175 -15.20 3.90 -10.14
CA SER A 175 -13.94 4.46 -9.61
C SER A 175 -13.72 4.05 -8.15
N GLN A 176 -14.74 4.16 -7.29
CA GLN A 176 -14.65 3.70 -5.90
C GLN A 176 -14.33 2.20 -5.81
N GLN A 177 -14.95 1.35 -6.64
CA GLN A 177 -14.66 -0.09 -6.62
C GLN A 177 -13.24 -0.42 -7.06
N LYS A 178 -12.67 0.33 -8.02
CA LYS A 178 -11.26 0.18 -8.41
C LYS A 178 -10.33 0.52 -7.24
N THR A 179 -10.61 1.60 -6.51
CA THR A 179 -9.88 1.94 -5.28
C THR A 179 -9.96 0.81 -4.28
N MET A 180 -11.16 0.29 -3.97
CA MET A 180 -11.32 -0.83 -3.03
C MET A 180 -10.57 -2.09 -3.48
N ALA A 181 -10.51 -2.37 -4.78
CA ALA A 181 -9.77 -3.50 -5.31
C ALA A 181 -8.25 -3.31 -5.21
N SER A 182 -7.77 -2.07 -5.31
CA SER A 182 -6.34 -1.71 -5.19
C SER A 182 -5.82 -1.72 -3.75
N TRP A 183 -6.70 -1.62 -2.74
CA TRP A 183 -6.36 -1.71 -1.31
C TRP A 183 -6.11 -3.16 -0.84
N ARG A 184 -5.57 -3.95 -1.77
CA ARG A 184 -4.99 -5.30 -1.70
C ARG A 184 -3.55 -5.28 -1.22
N HIS A 185 -3.10 -6.15 -0.32
CA HIS A 185 -1.68 -6.52 -0.32
C HIS A 185 -1.29 -7.13 -1.67
N GLN A 186 -0.14 -6.72 -2.21
CA GLN A 186 0.28 -7.16 -3.54
C GLN A 186 1.35 -8.23 -3.50
N ILE A 187 2.15 -8.26 -2.43
CA ILE A 187 3.16 -9.29 -2.24
C ILE A 187 2.48 -10.57 -1.72
N PRO A 188 2.53 -11.69 -2.44
CA PRO A 188 2.02 -12.96 -1.94
C PRO A 188 2.86 -13.46 -0.75
N ASN A 189 2.22 -14.14 0.20
CA ASN A 189 2.91 -14.72 1.38
C ASN A 189 4.12 -15.59 0.98
N ALA A 190 4.07 -16.30 -0.15
CA ALA A 190 5.17 -17.10 -0.65
C ALA A 190 6.45 -16.28 -0.93
N ALA A 191 6.32 -15.05 -1.44
CA ALA A 191 7.46 -14.17 -1.70
C ALA A 191 8.08 -13.68 -0.38
N TRP A 192 7.26 -13.36 0.63
CA TRP A 192 7.74 -13.05 1.98
C TRP A 192 8.52 -14.22 2.61
N PHE A 193 7.99 -15.44 2.53
CA PHE A 193 8.71 -16.62 3.00
C PHE A 193 10.06 -16.80 2.30
N LEU A 194 10.11 -16.60 0.99
CA LEU A 194 11.35 -16.72 0.21
C LEU A 194 12.38 -15.66 0.64
N LEU A 195 11.96 -14.40 0.80
CA LEU A 195 12.83 -13.32 1.27
C LEU A 195 13.40 -13.59 2.66
N ILE A 196 12.56 -13.99 3.61
CA ILE A 196 12.98 -14.30 4.99
C ILE A 196 13.92 -15.51 4.98
N PHE A 197 13.63 -16.55 4.19
CA PHE A 197 14.48 -17.73 4.09
C PHE A 197 15.88 -17.38 3.56
N PHE A 198 15.96 -16.64 2.45
CA PHE A 198 17.26 -16.20 1.91
C PHE A 198 17.98 -15.27 2.87
N ALA A 199 17.27 -14.33 3.51
CA ALA A 199 17.84 -13.43 4.51
C ALA A 199 18.44 -14.20 5.70
N VAL A 200 17.73 -15.17 6.26
CA VAL A 200 18.21 -16.01 7.37
C VAL A 200 19.44 -16.81 6.92
N CYS A 201 19.38 -17.49 5.77
CA CYS A 201 20.51 -18.24 5.23
C CYS A 201 21.75 -17.37 5.03
N SER A 202 21.60 -16.21 4.36
CA SER A 202 22.70 -15.25 4.17
C SER A 202 23.29 -14.78 5.49
N ASN A 203 22.45 -14.51 6.51
CA ASN A 203 22.93 -14.06 7.81
C ASN A 203 23.63 -15.18 8.59
N ILE A 204 23.17 -16.44 8.50
CA ILE A 204 23.92 -17.58 9.07
C ILE A 204 25.30 -17.70 8.38
N LEU A 205 25.35 -17.65 7.05
CA LEU A 205 26.62 -17.79 6.32
C LEU A 205 27.57 -16.59 6.55
N ILE A 206 27.09 -15.35 6.68
CA ILE A 206 27.95 -14.21 7.03
C ILE A 206 28.53 -14.40 8.43
N GLY A 207 27.71 -14.84 9.38
CA GLY A 207 28.13 -15.16 10.74
C GLY A 207 29.21 -16.23 10.77
N TYR A 208 29.04 -17.29 9.98
CA TYR A 208 30.02 -18.37 9.81
C TYR A 208 31.36 -17.86 9.26
N ASN A 209 31.35 -16.92 8.31
CA ASN A 209 32.55 -16.41 7.65
C ASN A 209 33.34 -15.38 8.47
N ILE A 210 32.78 -14.81 9.55
CA ILE A 210 33.48 -13.80 10.37
C ILE A 210 34.55 -14.48 11.24
N ARG A 211 35.81 -14.31 10.87
CA ARG A 211 36.99 -14.86 11.57
C ARG A 211 37.33 -14.09 12.86
N GLY A 212 37.54 -14.82 13.96
CA GLY A 212 38.26 -14.34 15.15
C GLY A 212 37.44 -13.68 16.27
N THR A 213 37.93 -13.81 17.51
CA THR A 213 37.27 -13.35 18.76
C THR A 213 37.62 -11.91 19.17
N LYS A 214 38.49 -11.19 18.44
CA LYS A 214 39.19 -10.01 19.01
C LYS A 214 39.18 -8.68 18.23
N GLY A 215 38.39 -8.48 17.15
CA GLY A 215 38.58 -7.23 16.38
C GLY A 215 37.41 -6.51 15.71
N LYS A 216 36.37 -7.20 15.22
CA LYS A 216 35.36 -6.52 14.37
C LYS A 216 33.98 -7.14 14.49
N ASN A 217 33.53 -7.41 15.72
CA ASN A 217 32.20 -7.96 15.98
C ASN A 217 31.06 -7.05 15.45
N TRP A 218 31.28 -5.75 15.29
CA TRP A 218 30.25 -4.84 14.77
C TRP A 218 29.84 -5.13 13.32
N LEU A 219 30.74 -5.73 12.52
CA LEU A 219 30.44 -6.10 11.12
C LEU A 219 29.29 -7.12 11.01
N ILE A 220 29.08 -7.95 12.04
CA ILE A 220 28.00 -8.95 12.06
C ILE A 220 26.61 -8.32 12.05
N VAL A 221 26.51 -7.04 12.44
CA VAL A 221 25.24 -6.31 12.54
C VAL A 221 24.89 -5.61 11.24
N ILE A 222 25.85 -5.34 10.35
CA ILE A 222 25.63 -4.56 9.12
C ILE A 222 24.62 -5.25 8.20
N LEU A 223 24.88 -6.51 7.83
CA LEU A 223 24.00 -7.24 6.90
C LEU A 223 22.58 -7.42 7.48
N PRO A 224 22.39 -7.88 8.74
CA PRO A 224 21.07 -7.89 9.37
C PRO A 224 20.37 -6.54 9.32
N SER A 225 21.09 -5.44 9.60
CA SER A 225 20.51 -4.08 9.60
C SER A 225 20.04 -3.67 8.21
N LEU A 226 20.90 -3.83 7.19
CA LEU A 226 20.56 -3.45 5.82
C LEU A 226 19.42 -4.31 5.25
N THR A 227 19.45 -5.62 5.49
CA THR A 227 18.38 -6.52 5.05
C THR A 227 17.06 -6.19 5.76
N THR A 228 17.09 -5.94 7.08
CA THR A 228 15.88 -5.55 7.82
C THR A 228 15.33 -4.23 7.29
N LEU A 229 16.18 -3.23 7.07
CA LEU A 229 15.76 -1.94 6.52
C LEU A 229 15.11 -2.10 5.13
N ALA A 230 15.69 -2.94 4.26
CA ALA A 230 15.12 -3.21 2.95
C ALA A 230 13.75 -3.91 3.04
N LEU A 231 13.62 -4.92 3.91
CA LEU A 231 12.34 -5.62 4.12
C LEU A 231 11.29 -4.71 4.75
N PHE A 232 11.69 -3.81 5.65
CA PHE A 232 10.80 -2.81 6.24
C PHE A 232 10.29 -1.81 5.21
N MET A 233 11.16 -1.28 4.35
CA MET A 233 10.73 -0.40 3.26
C MET A 233 9.76 -1.11 2.32
N ILE A 234 9.99 -2.39 2.02
CA ILE A 234 9.06 -3.20 1.22
C ILE A 234 7.70 -3.32 1.92
N ALA A 235 7.68 -3.65 3.22
CA ALA A 235 6.45 -3.78 3.98
C ALA A 235 5.67 -2.45 4.03
N GLU A 236 6.35 -1.35 4.37
CA GLU A 236 5.75 -0.01 4.44
C GLU A 236 5.11 0.41 3.12
N ILE A 237 5.75 0.10 2.00
CA ILE A 237 5.19 0.43 0.68
C ILE A 237 4.03 -0.51 0.32
N ASP A 238 4.07 -1.80 0.68
CA ASP A 238 3.02 -2.77 0.34
C ASP A 238 1.75 -2.61 1.18
N ILE A 239 1.84 -2.06 2.40
CA ILE A 239 0.68 -1.84 3.27
C ILE A 239 -0.30 -0.84 2.60
N PRO A 240 -1.56 -1.25 2.35
CA PRO A 240 -2.57 -0.36 1.80
C PRO A 240 -3.09 0.59 2.89
N GLY A 241 -3.25 1.87 2.56
CA GLY A 241 -3.94 2.87 3.40
C GLY A 241 -3.34 3.19 4.77
N GLU A 242 -2.27 2.53 5.19
CA GLU A 242 -1.63 2.69 6.50
C GLU A 242 -0.10 2.76 6.37
N GLY A 243 0.58 3.01 7.48
CA GLY A 243 2.04 3.14 7.53
C GLY A 243 2.54 4.55 7.21
N VAL A 244 3.85 4.72 7.15
CA VAL A 244 4.51 6.00 6.85
C VAL A 244 4.39 6.35 5.37
N ILE A 245 4.37 5.34 4.50
CA ILE A 245 4.29 5.51 3.04
C ILE A 245 2.93 5.03 2.54
N HIS A 246 1.93 5.90 2.63
CA HIS A 246 0.58 5.64 2.13
C HIS A 246 0.11 6.74 1.18
N VAL A 247 -0.96 6.45 0.45
CA VAL A 247 -1.59 7.41 -0.48
C VAL A 247 -2.50 8.32 0.32
N THR A 248 -2.26 9.62 0.24
CA THR A 248 -3.10 10.69 0.78
C THR A 248 -4.09 11.19 -0.28
N PRO A 249 -5.22 11.81 0.11
CA PRO A 249 -6.25 12.28 -0.84
C PRO A 249 -5.88 13.60 -1.50
N ASP A 250 -4.71 13.68 -2.12
CA ASP A 250 -4.17 14.95 -2.64
C ASP A 250 -5.02 15.48 -3.80
N ASP A 251 -5.37 14.65 -4.78
CA ASP A 251 -6.18 15.06 -5.94
C ASP A 251 -7.64 15.36 -5.53
N LEU A 252 -8.19 14.59 -4.59
CA LEU A 252 -9.52 14.82 -4.05
C LEU A 252 -9.60 16.14 -3.26
N VAL A 253 -8.59 16.47 -2.46
CA VAL A 253 -8.52 17.75 -1.73
C VAL A 253 -8.36 18.92 -2.70
N LEU A 254 -7.49 18.80 -3.71
CA LEU A 254 -7.34 19.81 -4.76
C LEU A 254 -8.66 20.04 -5.50
N LEU A 255 -9.40 18.97 -5.81
CA LEU A 255 -10.71 19.07 -6.43
C LEU A 255 -11.73 19.76 -5.52
N GLN A 256 -11.75 19.44 -4.22
CA GLN A 256 -12.64 20.07 -3.26
C GLN A 256 -12.41 21.59 -3.20
N ASP A 257 -11.15 22.01 -3.12
CA ASP A 257 -10.77 23.42 -3.08
C ASP A 257 -11.21 24.13 -4.36
N PHE A 258 -10.94 23.51 -5.51
CA PHE A 258 -11.30 24.04 -6.82
C PHE A 258 -12.82 24.20 -7.03
N LEU A 259 -13.61 23.20 -6.65
CA LEU A 259 -15.06 23.22 -6.87
C LEU A 259 -15.81 24.08 -5.84
N PHE A 260 -15.40 24.05 -4.56
CA PHE A 260 -16.22 24.55 -3.47
C PHE A 260 -15.60 25.72 -2.68
N LYS A 261 -14.27 25.92 -2.72
CA LYS A 261 -13.62 27.03 -1.99
C LYS A 261 -13.27 28.20 -2.90
N ASP A 262 -12.70 27.92 -4.05
CA ASP A 262 -12.24 28.97 -4.98
C ASP A 262 -13.36 29.48 -5.90
N GLY A 263 -14.53 28.82 -5.88
CA GLY A 263 -15.67 29.20 -6.70
C GLY A 263 -15.38 29.17 -8.21
N ALA A 264 -14.32 28.47 -8.64
CA ALA A 264 -13.79 28.55 -10.00
C ALA A 264 -14.78 28.12 -11.09
N TRP A 265 -15.81 27.33 -10.73
CA TRP A 265 -16.89 26.90 -11.63
C TRP A 265 -18.26 27.52 -11.33
N LEU A 266 -18.41 28.19 -10.19
CA LEU A 266 -19.60 28.96 -9.91
C LEU A 266 -19.34 30.36 -10.45
N GLY A 267 -19.68 30.55 -11.73
CA GLY A 267 -19.85 31.88 -12.29
C GLY A 267 -20.76 32.68 -11.36
N LYS A 268 -20.16 33.59 -10.59
CA LYS A 268 -20.80 34.86 -10.29
C LYS A 268 -21.04 35.62 -11.59
#